data_AF-A0A815ANK5-F1
#
_entry.id   AF-A0A815ANK5-F1
#
_cell.length_a   1.000
_cell.length_b   1.000
_cell.length_c   1.000
_cell.angle_alpha   90.00
_cell.angle_beta   90.00
_cell.angle_gamma   90.00
#
_symmetry.space_group_name_H-M   'P 1'
#
loop_
_entity.id
_entity.type
_entity.pdbx_description
1 polymer ?
#
loop_
_entity_poly.entity_id
_entity_poly.type
_entity_poly.pdbx_seq_one_letter_code
_entity_poly.pdbx_strand_id
1 'polypeptide(L)'
;MTDDTPHSTSRFVDVEFHNKKLSPICGYWNEKLISLEDSLKFIEPRTDELEHSIETAKKDCHFPSEHGLTHDESAAIFLYTMEEGDNSLHRVLNQVLRSEDRSVVKPWFPYLKLFDTALTKLPTVKKNIWRGVIGDISQYFNKNDELTWWSITSCSLSMHTIMHFLASETTMTLILIEAVHGKHVTGYTKYPNEDEVLLGPGTQLRVVSDALDHPGGVNVVHLVEVSEDSDEQLASAMSTISILPESVNKSIFKSHQHQRFALVCGGRRCPDCKRCRDWHYSGILDSEISNGTYNRKNWQRVQGATCRYHYDVHRFGDRIFEHRFRNFRDRDHQHFCRCNQNK
;
A
#
# COMPACT_ATOMS: atom_id res chain seq x y z
N MET A 1 -3.79 30.12 3.75
CA MET A 1 -4.30 29.09 2.80
C MET A 1 -5.02 28.10 3.68
N THR A 2 -6.34 28.08 3.57
CA THR A 2 -7.21 27.18 4.33
C THR A 2 -7.04 25.78 3.74
N ASP A 3 -6.72 24.83 4.62
CA ASP A 3 -6.55 23.42 4.31
C ASP A 3 -7.96 22.82 4.16
N ASP A 4 -8.47 22.78 2.93
CA ASP A 4 -9.78 22.19 2.59
C ASP A 4 -9.67 20.66 2.48
N THR A 5 -9.11 19.99 3.50
CA THR A 5 -9.26 18.54 3.65
C THR A 5 -10.65 18.23 4.18
N PRO A 6 -11.40 17.28 3.57
CA PRO A 6 -12.72 16.90 4.06
C PRO A 6 -12.60 16.41 5.51
N HIS A 7 -13.23 17.14 6.43
CA HIS A 7 -13.27 16.82 7.85
C HIS A 7 -14.09 15.55 8.06
N SER A 8 -13.42 14.41 8.01
CA SER A 8 -14.00 13.17 8.48
C SER A 8 -13.86 13.05 10.00
N THR A 9 -14.88 12.44 10.61
CA THR A 9 -15.05 12.38 12.06
C THR A 9 -14.26 11.25 12.72
N SER A 10 -13.79 10.25 11.95
CA SER A 10 -13.14 9.05 12.49
C SER A 10 -11.61 9.12 12.46
N ARG A 11 -10.96 8.68 13.56
CA ARG A 11 -9.49 8.58 13.67
C ARG A 11 -8.84 7.61 12.67
N PHE A 12 -9.62 6.71 12.06
CA PHE A 12 -9.14 5.80 11.03
C PHE A 12 -8.87 6.46 9.68
N VAL A 13 -9.37 7.67 9.44
CA VAL A 13 -9.31 8.29 8.10
C VAL A 13 -8.54 9.60 7.99
N ASP A 14 -7.98 10.09 9.08
CA ASP A 14 -7.12 11.27 9.15
C ASP A 14 -5.70 11.01 8.62
N VAL A 15 -5.34 11.38 7.37
CA VAL A 15 -4.08 10.93 6.76
C VAL A 15 -3.06 12.04 6.53
N GLU A 16 -1.82 11.75 6.91
CA GLU A 16 -0.63 12.51 6.54
C GLU A 16 -0.05 11.97 5.23
N PHE A 17 -0.33 12.66 4.12
CA PHE A 17 0.12 12.27 2.77
C PHE A 17 1.23 13.18 2.22
N HIS A 18 1.57 14.27 2.91
CA HIS A 18 2.73 15.10 2.56
C HIS A 18 3.96 14.62 3.32
N ASN A 19 4.92 14.05 2.60
CA ASN A 19 6.20 13.63 3.15
C ASN A 19 7.09 14.83 3.51
N LYS A 20 6.74 15.52 4.61
CA LYS A 20 7.52 16.62 5.15
C LYS A 20 8.67 16.03 5.98
N LYS A 21 9.90 16.35 5.57
CA LYS A 21 11.11 16.04 6.34
C LYS A 21 11.20 16.97 7.54
N LEU A 22 10.54 16.60 8.63
CA LEU A 22 10.59 17.33 9.90
C LEU A 22 11.70 16.77 10.79
N SER A 23 12.18 17.58 11.73
CA SER A 23 13.08 17.07 12.78
C SER A 23 12.32 16.09 13.68
N PRO A 24 12.97 15.01 14.14
CA PRO A 24 12.36 14.09 15.11
C PRO A 24 11.87 14.81 16.36
N ILE A 25 10.77 14.31 16.93
CA ILE A 25 10.26 14.78 18.22
C ILE A 25 11.09 14.09 19.31
N CYS A 26 12.02 14.84 19.89
CA CYS A 26 12.91 14.36 20.93
C CYS A 26 12.63 15.07 22.26
N GLY A 27 12.76 14.34 23.36
CA GLY A 27 12.84 14.92 24.71
C GLY A 27 11.77 14.42 25.67
N TYR A 28 10.59 14.05 25.17
CA TYR A 28 9.48 13.61 26.03
C TYR A 28 9.80 12.36 26.85
N TRP A 29 10.71 11.50 26.37
CA TRP A 29 11.19 10.31 27.10
C TRP A 29 11.80 10.63 28.47
N ASN A 30 12.38 11.82 28.61
CA ASN A 30 13.02 12.30 29.84
C ASN A 30 12.05 12.96 30.81
N GLU A 31 10.79 13.16 30.40
CA GLU A 31 9.77 13.67 31.31
C GLU A 31 9.50 12.68 32.44
N LYS A 32 9.09 13.24 33.57
CA LYS A 32 8.63 12.42 34.70
C LYS A 32 7.26 11.83 34.36
N LEU A 33 7.08 10.56 34.72
CA LEU A 33 5.75 9.96 34.68
C LEU A 33 4.90 10.59 35.79
N ILE A 34 3.77 11.18 35.40
CA ILE A 34 2.83 11.89 36.27
C ILE A 34 1.39 11.45 35.97
N SER A 35 0.43 11.95 36.75
CA SER A 35 -0.99 11.66 36.58
C SER A 35 -1.52 12.14 35.22
N LEU A 36 -2.63 11.56 34.75
CA LEU A 36 -3.27 11.99 33.50
C LEU A 36 -3.65 13.48 33.55
N GLU A 37 -4.22 13.95 34.66
CA GLU A 37 -4.61 15.35 34.88
C GLU A 37 -3.41 16.29 34.81
N ASP A 38 -2.33 15.95 35.52
CA ASP A 38 -1.12 16.78 35.53
C ASP A 38 -0.45 16.79 34.15
N SER A 39 -0.55 15.69 33.40
CA SER A 39 0.03 15.57 32.07
C SER A 39 -0.62 16.47 31.01
N LEU A 40 -1.89 16.84 31.22
CA LEU A 40 -2.69 17.65 30.30
C LEU A 40 -2.89 19.10 30.80
N LYS A 41 -2.33 19.45 31.96
CA LYS A 41 -2.58 20.71 32.67
C LYS A 41 -2.24 21.98 31.86
N PHE A 42 -1.31 21.90 30.91
CA PHE A 42 -0.77 23.04 30.15
C PHE A 42 -1.25 23.12 28.70
N ILE A 43 -2.24 22.32 28.31
CA ILE A 43 -2.76 22.28 26.93
C ILE A 43 -3.97 23.21 26.80
N GLU A 44 -4.01 24.00 25.72
CA GLU A 44 -5.13 24.88 25.38
C GLU A 44 -5.94 24.35 24.18
N PRO A 45 -7.25 24.68 24.09
CA PRO A 45 -8.04 25.34 25.12
C PRO A 45 -8.46 24.34 26.19
N ARG A 46 -8.27 24.73 27.46
CA ARG A 46 -8.79 24.01 28.61
C ARG A 46 -10.31 24.25 28.65
N THR A 47 -11.08 23.30 28.13
CA THR A 47 -12.55 23.34 28.11
C THR A 47 -13.11 22.43 29.19
N ASP A 48 -14.35 22.70 29.63
CA ASP A 48 -15.10 21.78 30.49
C ASP A 48 -15.21 20.38 29.86
N GLU A 49 -15.15 20.31 28.53
CA GLU A 49 -15.15 19.06 27.76
C GLU A 49 -13.91 18.23 28.07
N LEU A 50 -12.69 18.80 28.07
CA LEU A 50 -11.47 18.04 28.36
C LEU A 50 -11.46 17.47 29.79
N GLU A 51 -11.90 18.25 30.78
CA GLU A 51 -11.99 17.77 32.17
C GLU A 51 -12.99 16.61 32.27
N HIS A 52 -14.14 16.72 31.60
CA HIS A 52 -15.14 15.64 31.52
C HIS A 52 -14.62 14.39 30.79
N SER A 53 -13.86 14.55 29.69
CA SER A 53 -13.29 13.42 28.97
C SER A 53 -12.26 12.69 29.84
N ILE A 54 -11.45 13.40 30.62
CA ILE A 54 -10.49 12.79 31.56
C ILE A 54 -11.22 11.98 32.63
N GLU A 55 -12.27 12.54 33.24
CA GLU A 55 -13.10 11.82 34.23
C GLU A 55 -13.73 10.57 33.63
N THR A 56 -14.30 10.69 32.42
CA THR A 56 -14.89 9.57 31.69
C THR A 56 -13.86 8.51 31.39
N ALA A 57 -12.68 8.89 30.90
CA ALA A 57 -11.60 7.96 30.61
C ALA A 57 -11.14 7.22 31.86
N LYS A 58 -10.97 7.91 32.99
CA LYS A 58 -10.62 7.26 34.26
C LYS A 58 -11.70 6.30 34.76
N LYS A 59 -12.96 6.67 34.59
CA LYS A 59 -14.08 5.84 35.04
C LYS A 59 -14.26 4.58 34.20
N ASP A 60 -14.14 4.72 32.87
CA ASP A 60 -14.54 3.68 31.92
C ASP A 60 -13.36 2.87 31.37
N CYS A 61 -12.10 3.32 31.58
CA CYS A 61 -10.94 2.56 31.12
C CYS A 61 -10.84 1.18 31.78
N HIS A 62 -10.20 0.26 31.08
CA HIS A 62 -9.94 -1.07 31.61
C HIS A 62 -8.86 -1.04 32.69
N PHE A 63 -9.31 -1.24 33.93
CA PHE A 63 -8.47 -1.34 35.11
C PHE A 63 -9.16 -2.23 36.16
N PRO A 64 -8.45 -3.17 36.83
CA PRO A 64 -7.02 -3.43 36.74
C PRO A 64 -6.60 -4.06 35.40
N SER A 65 -5.42 -3.67 34.92
CA SER A 65 -4.85 -4.16 33.66
C SER A 65 -4.06 -5.46 33.85
N GLU A 66 -4.33 -6.44 32.99
CA GLU A 66 -3.55 -7.68 32.85
C GLU A 66 -2.15 -7.46 32.26
N HIS A 67 -1.93 -6.32 31.62
CA HIS A 67 -0.64 -5.91 31.04
C HIS A 67 0.17 -5.00 31.98
N GLY A 68 -0.31 -4.80 33.22
CA GLY A 68 0.41 -4.01 34.23
C GLY A 68 0.37 -2.50 33.97
N LEU A 69 -0.64 -2.00 33.26
CA LEU A 69 -0.90 -0.57 33.16
C LEU A 69 -1.39 -0.03 34.50
N THR A 70 -0.93 1.17 34.85
CA THR A 70 -1.53 1.97 35.92
C THR A 70 -2.89 2.48 35.49
N HIS A 71 -3.68 2.99 36.44
CA HIS A 71 -4.97 3.59 36.14
C HIS A 71 -4.85 4.79 35.18
N ASP A 72 -3.85 5.66 35.40
CA ASP A 72 -3.57 6.80 34.53
C ASP A 72 -3.12 6.38 33.12
N GLU A 73 -2.32 5.31 33.01
CA GLU A 73 -1.88 4.78 31.71
C GLU A 73 -3.05 4.17 30.92
N SER A 74 -3.91 3.36 31.56
CA SER A 74 -5.13 2.84 30.93
C SER A 74 -6.05 3.98 30.48
N ALA A 75 -6.24 4.99 31.34
CA ALA A 75 -7.08 6.15 31.03
C ALA A 75 -6.49 6.99 29.90
N ALA A 76 -5.17 7.13 29.80
CA ALA A 76 -4.52 7.87 28.71
C ALA A 76 -4.81 7.25 27.33
N ILE A 77 -4.77 5.92 27.22
CA ILE A 77 -5.11 5.20 25.98
C ILE A 77 -6.60 5.38 25.67
N PHE A 78 -7.46 5.18 26.65
CA PHE A 78 -8.90 5.32 26.49
C PHE A 78 -9.26 6.73 26.00
N LEU A 79 -8.71 7.77 26.64
CA LEU A 79 -8.91 9.18 26.29
C LEU A 79 -8.47 9.49 24.86
N TYR A 80 -7.32 8.96 24.41
CA TYR A 80 -6.89 9.13 23.02
C TYR A 80 -7.92 8.55 22.05
N THR A 81 -8.49 7.39 22.36
CA THR A 81 -9.44 6.73 21.45
C THR A 81 -10.83 7.35 21.45
N MET A 82 -11.14 8.32 22.30
CA MET A 82 -12.45 9.00 22.33
C MET A 82 -12.61 9.96 21.14
N GLU A 83 -13.79 9.92 20.48
CA GLU A 83 -14.15 10.80 19.36
C GLU A 83 -15.20 11.85 19.78
N GLU A 84 -14.88 12.64 20.81
CA GLU A 84 -15.78 13.69 21.33
C GLU A 84 -15.64 15.00 20.54
N GLY A 85 -16.24 15.04 19.35
CA GLY A 85 -16.34 16.25 18.53
C GLY A 85 -15.01 16.71 17.91
N ASP A 86 -15.05 17.93 17.35
CA ASP A 86 -13.97 18.47 16.52
C ASP A 86 -12.68 18.80 17.27
N ASN A 87 -12.76 18.97 18.60
CA ASN A 87 -11.64 19.29 19.50
C ASN A 87 -11.24 18.10 20.39
N SER A 88 -11.62 16.87 20.03
CA SER A 88 -11.19 15.68 20.75
C SER A 88 -9.67 15.58 20.85
N LEU A 89 -9.18 15.00 21.95
CA LEU A 89 -7.75 14.99 22.29
C LEU A 89 -6.89 14.43 21.16
N HIS A 90 -7.31 13.35 20.50
CA HIS A 90 -6.52 12.76 19.40
C HIS A 90 -6.39 13.70 18.20
N ARG A 91 -7.42 14.47 17.86
CA ARG A 91 -7.40 15.42 16.73
C ARG A 91 -6.39 16.51 17.00
N VAL A 92 -6.48 17.15 18.17
CA VAL A 92 -5.59 18.25 18.56
C VAL A 92 -4.15 17.73 18.68
N LEU A 93 -3.94 16.58 19.33
CA LEU A 93 -2.61 15.99 19.45
C LEU A 93 -2.02 15.66 18.07
N ASN A 94 -2.76 14.98 17.20
CA ASN A 94 -2.25 14.60 15.88
C ASN A 94 -1.98 15.83 14.99
N GLN A 95 -2.79 16.89 15.09
CA GLN A 95 -2.51 18.16 14.43
C GLN A 95 -1.19 18.77 14.93
N VAL A 96 -0.97 18.79 16.25
CA VAL A 96 0.26 19.31 16.85
C VAL A 96 1.48 18.47 16.44
N LEU A 97 1.36 17.15 16.41
CA LEU A 97 2.42 16.24 15.99
C LEU A 97 2.84 16.44 14.52
N ARG A 98 1.91 16.89 13.65
CA ARG A 98 2.19 17.24 12.25
C ARG A 98 2.74 18.65 12.06
N SER A 99 2.77 19.47 13.10
CA SER A 99 3.26 20.84 13.01
C SER A 99 4.75 20.87 12.68
N GLU A 100 5.12 21.76 11.76
CA GLU A 100 6.51 22.08 11.44
C GLU A 100 7.20 22.78 12.61
N ASP A 101 6.44 23.59 13.36
CA ASP A 101 6.94 24.20 14.59
C ASP A 101 6.92 23.16 15.72
N ARG A 102 8.06 22.51 15.94
CA ARG A 102 8.22 21.53 17.03
C ARG A 102 8.08 22.13 18.42
N SER A 103 8.10 23.46 18.58
CA SER A 103 7.89 24.08 19.88
C SER A 103 6.47 23.86 20.40
N VAL A 104 5.47 23.74 19.50
CA VAL A 104 4.07 23.51 19.88
C VAL A 104 3.78 22.11 20.43
N VAL A 105 4.69 21.16 20.20
CA VAL A 105 4.59 19.79 20.75
C VAL A 105 5.07 19.74 22.20
N LYS A 106 5.94 20.65 22.63
CA LYS A 106 6.55 20.61 23.97
C LYS A 106 5.54 20.58 25.12
N PRO A 107 4.43 21.34 25.10
CA PRO A 107 3.38 21.24 26.13
C PRO A 107 2.76 19.85 26.26
N TRP A 108 2.81 19.03 25.20
CA TRP A 108 2.27 17.67 25.17
C TRP A 108 3.26 16.61 25.65
N PHE A 109 4.52 16.96 25.92
CA PHE A 109 5.54 15.97 26.32
C PHE A 109 5.16 15.16 27.56
N PRO A 110 4.56 15.73 28.61
CA PRO A 110 4.12 14.93 29.76
C PRO A 110 3.06 13.90 29.39
N TYR A 111 2.08 14.25 28.55
CA TYR A 111 1.07 13.32 28.06
C TYR A 111 1.68 12.26 27.14
N LEU A 112 2.53 12.65 26.19
CA LEU A 112 3.24 11.73 25.32
C LEU A 112 4.08 10.73 26.11
N LYS A 113 4.73 11.17 27.20
CA LYS A 113 5.47 10.28 28.10
C LYS A 113 4.56 9.26 28.75
N LEU A 114 3.42 9.68 29.29
CA LEU A 114 2.44 8.79 29.92
C LEU A 114 1.87 7.78 28.91
N PHE A 115 1.45 8.28 27.76
CA PHE A 115 0.85 7.50 26.68
C PHE A 115 1.83 6.49 26.08
N ASP A 116 3.05 6.90 25.72
CA ASP A 116 4.09 6.01 25.21
C ASP A 116 4.45 4.94 26.24
N THR A 117 4.61 5.31 27.51
CA THR A 117 4.85 4.35 28.61
C THR A 117 3.72 3.31 28.68
N ALA A 118 2.46 3.72 28.55
CA ALA A 118 1.32 2.81 28.50
C ALA A 118 1.40 1.84 27.30
N LEU A 119 1.65 2.37 26.10
CA LEU A 119 1.76 1.59 24.87
C LEU A 119 2.92 0.58 24.87
N THR A 120 4.05 0.89 25.53
CA THR A 120 5.17 -0.06 25.63
C THR A 120 4.82 -1.35 26.37
N LYS A 121 3.81 -1.32 27.26
CA LYS A 121 3.35 -2.48 28.04
C LYS A 121 2.37 -3.36 27.29
N LEU A 122 1.77 -2.86 26.21
CA LEU A 122 0.77 -3.60 25.43
C LEU A 122 1.40 -4.58 24.43
N PRO A 123 0.64 -5.62 24.02
CA PRO A 123 1.08 -6.56 23.00
C PRO A 123 1.44 -5.86 21.69
N THR A 124 2.59 -6.25 21.13
CA THR A 124 3.06 -5.74 19.83
C THR A 124 2.51 -6.60 18.69
N VAL A 125 2.04 -5.93 17.64
CA VAL A 125 1.48 -6.50 16.42
C VAL A 125 2.52 -6.42 15.32
N LYS A 126 2.99 -7.60 14.89
CA LYS A 126 3.85 -7.80 13.72
C LYS A 126 3.06 -8.44 12.57
N LYS A 127 2.06 -7.74 12.06
CA LYS A 127 1.07 -8.25 11.09
C LYS A 127 0.59 -7.13 10.18
N ASN A 128 -0.12 -7.53 9.14
CA ASN A 128 -0.84 -6.63 8.26
C ASN A 128 -1.97 -5.93 9.01
N ILE A 129 -1.97 -4.60 8.96
CA ILE A 129 -3.02 -3.73 9.49
C ILE A 129 -3.55 -2.82 8.38
N TRP A 130 -4.76 -2.33 8.57
CA TRP A 130 -5.51 -1.56 7.58
C TRP A 130 -5.81 -0.16 8.08
N ARG A 131 -5.71 0.80 7.18
CA ARG A 131 -6.20 2.17 7.37
C ARG A 131 -7.02 2.58 6.15
N GLY A 132 -8.10 3.34 6.36
CA GLY A 132 -8.95 3.83 5.28
C GLY A 132 -8.76 5.32 5.09
N VAL A 133 -8.95 5.84 3.89
CA VAL A 133 -8.95 7.28 3.62
C VAL A 133 -10.09 7.60 2.67
N ILE A 134 -10.80 8.68 2.95
CA ILE A 134 -11.82 9.21 2.05
C ILE A 134 -11.11 9.89 0.87
N GLY A 135 -11.51 9.54 -0.36
CA GLY A 135 -10.91 10.05 -1.58
C GLY A 135 -9.72 9.24 -2.11
N ASP A 136 -9.24 9.64 -3.28
CA ASP A 136 -8.06 9.08 -3.91
C ASP A 136 -6.81 9.91 -3.56
N ILE A 137 -5.93 9.30 -2.76
CA ILE A 137 -4.63 9.86 -2.40
C ILE A 137 -3.48 9.03 -2.96
N SER A 138 -3.78 8.05 -3.84
CA SER A 138 -2.81 7.09 -4.35
C SER A 138 -1.66 7.76 -5.10
N GLN A 139 -1.92 8.89 -5.76
CA GLN A 139 -0.89 9.66 -6.48
C GLN A 139 0.26 10.17 -5.59
N TYR A 140 0.10 10.19 -4.26
CA TYR A 140 1.14 10.64 -3.33
C TYR A 140 2.08 9.51 -2.88
N PHE A 141 1.84 8.27 -3.32
CA PHE A 141 2.62 7.10 -2.93
C PHE A 141 3.25 6.42 -4.15
N ASN A 142 4.47 6.82 -4.50
CA ASN A 142 5.23 6.15 -5.54
C ASN A 142 6.04 5.01 -4.95
N LYS A 143 6.23 3.95 -5.73
CA LYS A 143 7.02 2.81 -5.29
C LYS A 143 8.40 3.24 -4.78
N ASN A 144 8.80 2.67 -3.63
CA ASN A 144 10.03 2.95 -2.89
C ASN A 144 10.11 4.34 -2.23
N ASP A 145 9.06 5.16 -2.28
CA ASP A 145 9.02 6.36 -1.47
C ASP A 145 9.09 5.99 0.02
N GLU A 146 9.95 6.68 0.75
CA GLU A 146 10.03 6.60 2.21
C GLU A 146 9.38 7.83 2.80
N LEU A 147 8.50 7.64 3.78
CA LEU A 147 7.77 8.70 4.45
C LEU A 147 7.73 8.48 5.96
N THR A 148 7.59 9.57 6.70
CA THR A 148 7.38 9.52 8.16
C THR A 148 5.96 9.99 8.46
N TRP A 149 5.21 9.17 9.18
CA TRP A 149 3.96 9.58 9.81
C TRP A 149 4.24 10.10 11.21
N TRP A 150 4.12 11.41 11.38
CA TRP A 150 4.46 12.10 12.63
C TRP A 150 3.37 11.98 13.69
N SER A 151 2.11 11.86 13.27
CA SER A 151 0.97 11.61 14.17
C SER A 151 0.93 10.17 14.70
N ILE A 152 0.25 9.98 15.82
CA ILE A 152 -0.19 8.64 16.24
C ILE A 152 -1.23 8.17 15.23
N THR A 153 -1.08 6.96 14.71
CA THR A 153 -1.93 6.47 13.62
C THR A 153 -2.79 5.29 14.09
N SER A 154 -4.11 5.46 14.04
CA SER A 154 -5.07 4.38 14.33
C SER A 154 -5.31 3.49 13.11
N CYS A 155 -5.05 2.20 13.24
CA CYS A 155 -5.28 1.20 12.22
C CYS A 155 -6.17 0.09 12.78
N SER A 156 -6.67 -0.79 11.93
CA SER A 156 -7.44 -1.96 12.37
C SER A 156 -6.82 -3.25 11.82
N LEU A 157 -6.87 -4.33 12.59
CA LEU A 157 -6.62 -5.68 12.07
C LEU A 157 -7.74 -6.15 11.13
N SER A 158 -8.90 -5.51 11.19
CA SER A 158 -10.10 -5.87 10.43
C SER A 158 -10.30 -4.93 9.25
N MET A 159 -10.07 -5.44 8.04
CA MET A 159 -10.45 -4.73 6.80
C MET A 159 -11.95 -4.42 6.78
N HIS A 160 -12.79 -5.30 7.35
CA HIS A 160 -14.23 -5.08 7.43
C HIS A 160 -14.59 -3.83 8.24
N THR A 161 -13.90 -3.62 9.36
CA THR A 161 -14.07 -2.41 10.19
C THR A 161 -13.74 -1.15 9.40
N ILE A 162 -12.61 -1.14 8.69
CA ILE A 162 -12.21 -0.01 7.84
C ILE A 162 -13.23 0.24 6.72
N MET A 163 -13.68 -0.82 6.04
CA MET A 163 -14.68 -0.70 4.97
C MET A 163 -16.02 -0.17 5.49
N HIS A 164 -16.40 -0.50 6.72
CA HIS A 164 -17.61 0.05 7.33
C HIS A 164 -17.52 1.58 7.48
N PHE A 165 -16.37 2.12 7.88
CA PHE A 165 -16.15 3.57 7.96
C PHE A 165 -16.14 4.29 6.60
N LEU A 166 -15.90 3.56 5.51
CA LEU A 166 -15.84 4.10 4.16
C LEU A 166 -17.11 3.80 3.33
N ALA A 167 -18.11 3.14 3.90
CA ALA A 167 -19.23 2.57 3.14
C ALA A 167 -20.10 3.62 2.40
N SER A 168 -20.09 4.88 2.84
CA SER A 168 -20.81 5.99 2.20
C SER A 168 -20.05 6.63 1.03
N GLU A 169 -18.77 6.31 0.86
CA GLU A 169 -17.88 7.04 -0.04
C GLU A 169 -17.85 6.44 -1.44
N THR A 170 -17.79 7.30 -2.45
CA THR A 170 -17.71 6.90 -3.86
C THR A 170 -16.28 6.63 -4.32
N THR A 171 -15.31 7.27 -3.66
CA THR A 171 -13.89 7.11 -3.91
C THR A 171 -13.16 7.02 -2.57
N MET A 172 -12.29 6.04 -2.43
CA MET A 172 -11.55 5.79 -1.19
C MET A 172 -10.18 5.19 -1.46
N THR A 173 -9.28 5.34 -0.49
CA THR A 173 -7.97 4.70 -0.49
C THR A 173 -7.85 3.77 0.71
N LEU A 174 -7.58 2.49 0.46
CA LEU A 174 -7.23 1.51 1.47
C LEU A 174 -5.71 1.40 1.56
N ILE A 175 -5.18 1.58 2.75
CA ILE A 175 -3.75 1.45 3.03
C ILE A 175 -3.54 0.15 3.79
N LEU A 176 -2.83 -0.79 3.17
CA LEU A 176 -2.30 -1.98 3.78
C LEU A 176 -0.92 -1.66 4.34
N ILE A 177 -0.68 -1.97 5.61
CA ILE A 177 0.60 -1.72 6.27
C ILE A 177 1.11 -3.02 6.88
N GLU A 178 2.30 -3.47 6.46
CA GLU A 178 3.06 -4.50 7.14
C GLU A 178 3.72 -3.88 8.39
N ALA A 179 3.04 -3.97 9.54
CA ALA A 179 3.49 -3.34 10.78
C ALA A 179 4.50 -4.21 11.54
N VAL A 180 5.44 -3.54 12.23
CA VAL A 180 6.48 -4.14 13.08
C VAL A 180 6.30 -3.71 14.55
N HIS A 181 5.90 -2.46 14.79
CA HIS A 181 5.78 -1.89 16.14
C HIS A 181 4.35 -1.54 16.55
N GLY A 182 3.34 -1.96 15.78
CA GLY A 182 1.94 -1.70 16.10
C GLY A 182 1.54 -2.18 17.49
N LYS A 183 0.70 -1.42 18.19
CA LYS A 183 0.25 -1.74 19.56
C LYS A 183 -1.22 -2.09 19.55
N HIS A 184 -1.55 -3.31 19.96
CA HIS A 184 -2.94 -3.75 20.03
C HIS A 184 -3.60 -3.14 21.28
N VAL A 185 -4.61 -2.30 21.08
CA VAL A 185 -5.26 -1.54 22.17
C VAL A 185 -6.67 -2.05 22.49
N THR A 186 -7.09 -3.18 21.92
CA THR A 186 -8.37 -3.81 22.25
C THR A 186 -8.48 -4.03 23.77
N GLY A 187 -9.59 -3.59 24.36
CA GLY A 187 -9.82 -3.56 25.80
C GLY A 187 -9.44 -2.25 26.47
N TYR A 188 -8.51 -1.47 25.91
CA TYR A 188 -8.09 -0.17 26.43
C TYR A 188 -8.68 1.02 25.65
N THR A 189 -9.29 0.74 24.49
CA THR A 189 -9.99 1.70 23.64
C THR A 189 -11.45 1.90 24.04
N LYS A 190 -12.02 3.08 23.76
CA LYS A 190 -13.46 3.37 23.86
C LYS A 190 -14.30 2.47 22.93
N TYR A 191 -13.69 1.97 21.85
CA TYR A 191 -14.38 1.23 20.79
C TYR A 191 -13.81 -0.20 20.63
N PRO A 192 -14.17 -1.14 21.54
CA PRO A 192 -13.54 -2.46 21.60
C PRO A 192 -13.79 -3.36 20.37
N ASN A 193 -14.77 -3.03 19.53
CA ASN A 193 -15.14 -3.84 18.36
C ASN A 193 -14.36 -3.45 17.09
N GLU A 194 -13.41 -2.54 17.19
CA GLU A 194 -12.70 -1.98 16.02
C GLU A 194 -11.36 -2.66 15.76
N ASP A 195 -10.95 -3.63 16.58
CA ASP A 195 -9.66 -4.33 16.52
C ASP A 195 -8.49 -3.34 16.30
N GLU A 196 -8.51 -2.26 17.08
CA GLU A 196 -7.64 -1.11 16.87
C GLU A 196 -6.18 -1.44 17.22
N VAL A 197 -5.29 -1.01 16.32
CA VAL A 197 -3.84 -1.06 16.46
C VAL A 197 -3.30 0.34 16.27
N LEU A 198 -2.52 0.84 17.23
CA LEU A 198 -1.87 2.14 17.12
C LEU A 198 -0.44 2.01 16.63
N LEU A 199 -0.07 2.82 15.64
CA LEU A 199 1.33 3.12 15.31
C LEU A 199 1.75 4.40 16.04
N GLY A 200 2.96 4.39 16.60
CA GLY A 200 3.49 5.52 17.35
C GLY A 200 3.81 6.74 16.48
N PRO A 201 4.03 7.91 17.10
CA PRO A 201 4.43 9.10 16.37
C PRO A 201 5.83 8.93 15.77
N GLY A 202 6.01 9.39 14.53
CA GLY A 202 7.28 9.29 13.80
C GLY A 202 7.53 7.93 13.16
N THR A 203 6.48 7.12 12.96
CA THR A 203 6.59 5.82 12.29
C THR A 203 7.10 6.01 10.86
N GLN A 204 8.18 5.31 10.51
CA GLN A 204 8.77 5.34 9.16
C GLN A 204 8.18 4.23 8.31
N LEU A 205 7.75 4.58 7.10
CA LEU A 205 7.08 3.67 6.18
C LEU A 205 7.73 3.78 4.81
N ARG A 206 7.73 2.67 4.08
CA ARG A 206 8.16 2.62 2.68
C ARG A 206 7.06 2.05 1.80
N VAL A 207 6.83 2.68 0.66
CA VAL A 207 5.88 2.19 -0.35
C VAL A 207 6.44 0.95 -1.04
N VAL A 208 5.70 -0.16 -1.00
CA VAL A 208 6.15 -1.46 -1.52
C VAL A 208 5.97 -1.56 -3.04
N SER A 209 4.86 -1.04 -3.56
CA SER A 209 4.49 -1.10 -4.98
C SER A 209 3.71 0.14 -5.39
N ASP A 210 3.63 0.39 -6.69
CA ASP A 210 2.70 1.38 -7.23
C ASP A 210 1.27 1.03 -6.77
N ALA A 211 0.47 2.07 -6.53
CA ALA A 211 -0.89 1.89 -6.07
C ALA A 211 -1.74 1.13 -7.10
N LEU A 212 -2.67 0.32 -6.59
CA LEU A 212 -3.60 -0.45 -7.41
C LEU A 212 -4.95 0.26 -7.47
N ASP A 213 -5.36 0.66 -8.66
CA ASP A 213 -6.72 1.14 -8.95
C ASP A 213 -7.64 -0.07 -9.13
N HIS A 214 -8.55 -0.29 -8.18
CA HIS A 214 -9.58 -1.31 -8.27
C HIS A 214 -10.87 -0.70 -8.85
N PRO A 215 -11.51 -1.37 -9.83
CA PRO A 215 -12.85 -1.00 -10.28
C PRO A 215 -13.81 -0.74 -9.12
N GLY A 216 -14.51 0.39 -9.16
CA GLY A 216 -15.44 0.80 -8.10
C GLY A 216 -14.93 1.94 -7.20
N GLY A 217 -13.84 2.62 -7.57
CA GLY A 217 -13.33 3.80 -6.85
C GLY A 217 -12.49 3.47 -5.62
N VAL A 218 -11.99 2.24 -5.52
CA VAL A 218 -11.16 1.79 -4.40
C VAL A 218 -9.70 1.75 -4.86
N ASN A 219 -8.87 2.61 -4.29
CA ASN A 219 -7.43 2.59 -4.51
C ASN A 219 -6.74 1.84 -3.37
N VAL A 220 -5.71 1.05 -3.67
CA VAL A 220 -4.96 0.29 -2.65
C VAL A 220 -3.51 0.73 -2.64
N VAL A 221 -3.04 1.20 -1.48
CA VAL A 221 -1.64 1.54 -1.21
C VAL A 221 -1.05 0.48 -0.29
N HIS A 222 0.15 0.00 -0.60
CA HIS A 222 0.86 -0.98 0.21
C HIS A 222 2.13 -0.39 0.80
N LEU A 223 2.19 -0.34 2.13
CA LEU A 223 3.31 0.17 2.92
C LEU A 223 3.92 -0.94 3.77
N VAL A 224 5.21 -0.82 4.04
CA VAL A 224 5.91 -1.61 5.05
C VAL A 224 6.56 -0.67 6.06
N GLU A 225 6.50 -1.02 7.34
CA GLU A 225 7.20 -0.28 8.39
C GLU A 225 8.71 -0.52 8.30
N VAL A 226 9.46 0.58 8.23
CA VAL A 226 10.93 0.53 8.21
C VAL A 226 11.42 0.25 9.62
N SER A 227 12.21 -0.81 9.74
CA SER A 227 12.86 -1.26 10.98
C SER A 227 14.26 -1.77 10.69
N GLU A 228 15.12 -1.85 11.70
CA GLU A 228 16.49 -2.37 11.57
C GLU A 228 16.49 -3.79 10.93
N ASP A 229 15.50 -4.62 11.27
CA ASP A 229 15.29 -5.96 10.69
C ASP A 229 14.95 -5.90 9.18
N SER A 230 14.22 -4.87 8.74
CA SER A 230 13.80 -4.75 7.34
C SER A 230 14.95 -4.31 6.42
N ASP A 231 15.89 -3.53 6.93
CA ASP A 231 17.09 -3.12 6.21
C ASP A 231 18.07 -4.28 6.05
N GLU A 232 18.22 -5.14 7.07
CA GLU A 232 19.00 -6.37 6.96
C GLU A 232 18.38 -7.35 5.97
N GLN A 233 17.05 -7.48 5.93
CA GLN A 233 16.36 -8.34 4.95
C GLN A 233 16.50 -7.80 3.52
N LEU A 234 16.40 -6.48 3.31
CA LEU A 234 16.60 -5.85 2.02
C LEU A 234 18.07 -5.97 1.57
N ALA A 235 19.02 -5.67 2.47
CA ALA A 235 20.45 -5.81 2.21
C ALA A 235 20.83 -7.27 1.90
N SER A 236 20.25 -8.23 2.63
CA SER A 236 20.38 -9.67 2.38
C SER A 236 19.86 -10.02 1.00
N ALA A 237 18.60 -9.68 0.68
CA ALA A 237 17.98 -9.96 -0.61
C ALA A 237 18.75 -9.31 -1.79
N MET A 238 19.22 -8.08 -1.62
CA MET A 238 20.05 -7.37 -2.60
C MET A 238 21.45 -7.98 -2.73
N SER A 239 22.04 -8.49 -1.65
CA SER A 239 23.32 -9.22 -1.71
C SER A 239 23.19 -10.52 -2.49
N THR A 240 22.06 -11.23 -2.37
CA THR A 240 21.77 -12.46 -3.10
C THR A 240 21.52 -12.21 -4.60
N ILE A 241 21.17 -10.97 -4.98
CA ILE A 241 20.95 -10.54 -6.37
C ILE A 241 22.26 -10.09 -7.05
N SER A 242 23.41 -10.13 -6.37
CA SER A 242 24.71 -9.92 -7.01
C SER A 242 25.08 -11.08 -7.92
N ILE A 243 24.65 -10.99 -9.18
CA ILE A 243 25.14 -11.83 -10.28
C ILE A 243 26.63 -11.53 -10.43
N LEU A 244 27.49 -12.41 -9.91
CA LEU A 244 28.89 -12.47 -10.31
C LEU A 244 28.93 -12.71 -11.83
N PRO A 245 29.79 -12.00 -12.59
CA PRO A 245 29.94 -12.28 -14.01
C PRO A 245 30.59 -13.64 -14.14
N GLU A 246 29.78 -14.69 -14.35
CA GLU A 246 30.30 -16.01 -14.64
C GLU A 246 31.09 -15.94 -15.95
N SER A 247 32.38 -16.25 -15.80
CA SER A 247 33.34 -16.44 -16.87
C SER A 247 32.76 -17.32 -17.98
N VAL A 248 32.88 -16.83 -19.22
CA VAL A 248 32.54 -17.55 -20.44
C VAL A 248 33.27 -18.90 -20.47
N ASN A 249 32.57 -19.98 -20.10
CA ASN A 249 33.03 -21.34 -20.33
C ASN A 249 32.38 -21.88 -21.61
N LYS A 250 33.17 -21.82 -22.69
CA LYS A 250 32.89 -22.46 -23.98
C LYS A 250 33.05 -23.98 -23.85
N SER A 251 32.02 -24.66 -23.36
CA SER A 251 31.74 -26.09 -23.58
C SER A 251 30.59 -26.43 -22.63
N ILE A 252 29.39 -26.71 -23.09
CA ILE A 252 28.99 -28.03 -23.60
C ILE A 252 27.67 -27.86 -24.36
N PHE A 253 27.68 -28.22 -25.64
CA PHE A 253 26.48 -28.48 -26.42
C PHE A 253 25.80 -29.75 -25.88
N LYS A 254 24.63 -29.65 -25.22
CA LYS A 254 23.61 -30.73 -25.20
C LYS A 254 22.19 -30.17 -25.10
N SER A 255 21.54 -30.16 -26.27
CA SER A 255 20.11 -30.30 -26.57
C SER A 255 19.07 -29.71 -25.59
N HIS A 256 18.44 -28.59 -25.97
CA HIS A 256 17.06 -28.32 -25.60
C HIS A 256 16.15 -28.79 -26.73
N GLN A 257 15.22 -29.69 -26.40
CA GLN A 257 14.16 -30.12 -27.31
C GLN A 257 13.21 -28.95 -27.58
N HIS A 258 13.22 -28.46 -28.81
CA HIS A 258 12.15 -27.61 -29.32
C HIS A 258 10.92 -28.49 -29.59
N GLN A 259 9.86 -28.36 -28.80
CA GLN A 259 8.55 -28.88 -29.21
C GLN A 259 7.97 -27.96 -30.27
N ARG A 260 8.05 -28.40 -31.53
CA ARG A 260 7.33 -27.82 -32.66
C ARG A 260 5.95 -28.45 -32.72
N PHE A 261 4.90 -27.64 -32.56
CA PHE A 261 3.55 -28.06 -32.95
C PHE A 261 3.34 -27.71 -34.43
N ALA A 262 2.95 -28.70 -35.24
CA ALA A 262 2.55 -28.51 -36.62
C ALA A 262 1.04 -28.76 -36.72
N LEU A 263 0.25 -27.70 -36.94
CA LEU A 263 -1.14 -27.83 -37.37
C LEU A 263 -1.15 -27.96 -38.89
N VAL A 264 -1.51 -29.14 -39.40
CA VAL A 264 -1.63 -29.41 -40.83
C VAL A 264 -3.03 -29.01 -41.28
N CYS A 265 -3.15 -27.97 -42.11
CA CYS A 265 -4.42 -27.64 -42.77
C CYS A 265 -4.57 -28.49 -44.04
N GLY A 266 -5.63 -29.29 -44.12
CA GLY A 266 -5.93 -30.20 -45.23
C GLY A 266 -6.24 -29.51 -46.57
N GLY A 267 -5.21 -29.01 -47.26
CA GLY A 267 -5.22 -28.82 -48.71
C GLY A 267 -6.07 -27.67 -49.28
N ARG A 268 -6.32 -26.57 -48.55
CA ARG A 268 -7.04 -25.39 -49.11
C ARG A 268 -6.10 -24.22 -49.42
N ARG A 269 -6.36 -23.55 -50.55
CA ARG A 269 -5.60 -22.37 -51.04
C ARG A 269 -5.92 -21.12 -50.21
N CYS A 270 -4.94 -20.23 -50.09
CA CYS A 270 -5.09 -18.89 -49.47
C CYS A 270 -6.27 -18.11 -50.10
N PRO A 271 -7.18 -17.51 -49.28
CA PRO A 271 -8.34 -16.76 -49.77
C PRO A 271 -7.99 -15.50 -50.58
N ASP A 272 -6.89 -14.82 -50.24
CA ASP A 272 -6.53 -13.52 -50.84
C ASP A 272 -5.69 -13.65 -52.12
N CYS A 273 -4.70 -14.54 -52.18
CA CYS A 273 -3.81 -14.64 -53.34
C CYS A 273 -4.10 -15.83 -54.27
N LYS A 274 -4.88 -16.82 -53.82
CA LYS A 274 -5.22 -18.08 -54.52
C LYS A 274 -4.05 -18.92 -55.08
N ARG A 275 -2.79 -18.55 -54.84
CA ARG A 275 -1.59 -19.16 -55.47
C ARG A 275 -0.71 -19.99 -54.54
N CYS A 276 -0.74 -19.79 -53.23
CA CYS A 276 0.08 -20.54 -52.28
C CYS A 276 -0.64 -21.82 -51.83
N ARG A 277 0.00 -23.00 -52.02
CA ARG A 277 -0.56 -24.31 -51.63
C ARG A 277 -0.16 -24.78 -50.23
N ASP A 278 0.94 -24.27 -49.67
CA ASP A 278 1.40 -24.67 -48.34
C ASP A 278 1.84 -23.44 -47.54
N TRP A 279 1.36 -23.33 -46.31
CA TRP A 279 1.76 -22.29 -45.36
C TRP A 279 2.24 -22.99 -44.11
N HIS A 280 3.44 -22.62 -43.64
CA HIS A 280 3.96 -23.09 -42.35
C HIS A 280 3.79 -22.00 -41.30
N TYR A 281 3.18 -22.35 -40.17
CA TYR A 281 3.26 -21.56 -38.94
C TYR A 281 4.49 -22.01 -38.16
N SER A 282 5.34 -21.06 -37.79
CA SER A 282 6.31 -21.22 -36.71
C SER A 282 6.08 -20.09 -35.73
N GLY A 283 5.43 -20.39 -34.60
CA GLY A 283 5.42 -19.51 -33.43
C GLY A 283 6.54 -19.91 -32.49
N ILE A 284 7.24 -18.92 -31.95
CA ILE A 284 8.02 -19.08 -30.72
C ILE A 284 7.09 -18.63 -29.60
N LEU A 285 6.87 -19.49 -28.61
CA LEU A 285 6.22 -19.11 -27.36
C LEU A 285 7.31 -18.50 -26.48
N ASP A 286 7.49 -17.19 -26.57
CA ASP A 286 8.22 -16.46 -25.53
C ASP A 286 7.26 -16.27 -24.35
N SER A 287 7.60 -16.90 -23.23
CA SER A 287 6.88 -16.77 -21.97
C SER A 287 7.26 -15.44 -21.32
N GLU A 288 6.79 -14.32 -21.87
CA GLU A 288 6.85 -13.01 -21.22
C GLU A 288 5.85 -12.07 -21.92
N ILE A 289 4.65 -11.95 -21.36
CA ILE A 289 3.70 -10.89 -21.74
C ILE A 289 3.22 -10.23 -20.45
N SER A 290 3.83 -9.09 -20.14
CA SER A 290 3.23 -8.03 -19.33
C SER A 290 3.34 -6.72 -20.11
N ASN A 291 2.20 -6.28 -20.63
CA ASN A 291 1.82 -4.93 -21.04
C ASN A 291 2.93 -3.99 -21.56
N GLY A 292 2.99 -3.89 -22.90
CA GLY A 292 2.98 -2.60 -23.59
C GLY A 292 4.23 -1.72 -23.56
N THR A 293 5.14 -1.92 -24.53
CA THR A 293 5.70 -0.84 -25.38
C THR A 293 6.63 -1.46 -26.44
N TYR A 294 6.32 -1.28 -27.71
CA TYR A 294 7.15 -1.76 -28.83
C TYR A 294 8.41 -0.90 -28.97
N ASN A 295 9.57 -1.43 -28.61
CA ASN A 295 10.85 -0.80 -28.93
C ASN A 295 11.31 -1.21 -30.34
N ARG A 296 11.25 -0.28 -31.30
CA ARG A 296 11.79 -0.46 -32.66
C ARG A 296 13.32 -0.46 -32.62
N LYS A 297 13.97 -1.59 -32.33
CA LYS A 297 15.41 -1.79 -32.59
C LYS A 297 15.74 -3.28 -32.47
N ASN A 298 15.64 -4.00 -33.59
CA ASN A 298 16.51 -5.12 -34.01
C ASN A 298 15.84 -5.87 -35.16
N TRP A 299 16.15 -5.48 -36.39
CA TRP A 299 15.74 -6.19 -37.59
C TRP A 299 16.89 -7.06 -38.08
N GLN A 300 16.75 -8.38 -38.02
CA GLN A 300 17.57 -9.29 -38.83
C GLN A 300 16.74 -9.81 -40.00
N ARG A 301 17.34 -9.70 -41.18
CA ARG A 301 16.75 -10.04 -42.47
C ARG A 301 16.99 -11.53 -42.73
N VAL A 302 15.93 -12.33 -42.75
CA VAL A 302 15.98 -13.70 -43.25
C VAL A 302 15.28 -13.73 -44.60
N GLN A 303 15.97 -14.19 -45.65
CA GLN A 303 15.43 -14.27 -47.00
C GLN A 303 14.38 -15.39 -47.09
N GLY A 304 13.18 -15.04 -47.55
CA GLY A 304 12.08 -15.96 -47.84
C GLY A 304 10.74 -15.24 -47.74
N ALA A 305 9.88 -15.34 -48.75
CA ALA A 305 8.57 -14.69 -48.74
C ALA A 305 7.67 -15.36 -47.69
N THR A 306 7.47 -14.70 -46.55
CA THR A 306 6.49 -15.11 -45.54
C THR A 306 5.41 -14.05 -45.42
N CYS A 307 4.16 -14.40 -45.75
CA CYS A 307 3.01 -13.64 -45.30
C CYS A 307 2.86 -13.84 -43.78
N ARG A 308 2.81 -12.75 -43.01
CA ARG A 308 2.55 -12.79 -41.57
C ARG A 308 1.13 -12.27 -41.32
N TYR A 309 0.32 -13.06 -40.64
CA TYR A 309 -0.94 -12.61 -40.03
C TYR A 309 -0.69 -12.41 -38.53
N HIS A 310 -1.26 -11.34 -37.95
CA HIS A 310 -1.31 -11.13 -36.51
C HIS A 310 -2.55 -11.81 -35.93
N TYR A 311 -2.39 -12.53 -34.82
CA TYR A 311 -3.48 -13.00 -33.97
C TYR A 311 -3.07 -12.82 -32.50
N ASP A 312 -4.01 -12.38 -31.67
CA ASP A 312 -3.87 -12.41 -30.21
C ASP A 312 -4.32 -13.78 -29.68
N VAL A 313 -3.51 -14.37 -28.80
CA VAL A 313 -3.81 -15.62 -28.11
C VAL A 313 -3.86 -15.33 -26.62
N HIS A 314 -5.01 -15.52 -25.99
CA HIS A 314 -5.15 -15.42 -24.54
C HIS A 314 -5.02 -16.80 -23.89
N ARG A 315 -4.30 -16.85 -22.78
CA ARG A 315 -4.12 -18.05 -21.95
C ARG A 315 -4.84 -17.84 -20.61
N PHE A 316 -5.73 -18.77 -20.25
CA PHE A 316 -6.31 -18.87 -18.91
C PHE A 316 -6.01 -20.27 -18.37
N GLY A 317 -5.02 -20.37 -17.49
CA GLY A 317 -4.52 -21.64 -16.96
C GLY A 317 -3.99 -22.60 -18.05
N ASP A 318 -4.24 -23.90 -17.88
CA ASP A 318 -3.70 -24.98 -18.72
C ASP A 318 -4.55 -25.31 -19.98
N ARG A 319 -5.51 -24.47 -20.36
CA ARG A 319 -6.34 -24.70 -21.57
C ARG A 319 -6.16 -23.58 -22.59
N ILE A 320 -6.00 -23.97 -23.86
CA ILE A 320 -5.98 -23.06 -25.02
C ILE A 320 -7.41 -22.99 -25.58
N PHE A 321 -7.97 -21.78 -25.69
CA PHE A 321 -9.26 -21.56 -26.35
C PHE A 321 -9.05 -20.94 -27.74
N GLU A 322 -9.51 -21.61 -28.79
CA GLU A 322 -9.60 -21.04 -30.14
C GLU A 322 -10.94 -20.30 -30.32
N HIS A 323 -10.92 -18.97 -30.43
CA HIS A 323 -12.09 -18.22 -30.89
C HIS A 323 -12.02 -18.00 -32.41
N ARG A 324 -12.93 -18.64 -33.16
CA ARG A 324 -13.26 -18.22 -34.54
C ARG A 324 -14.09 -16.94 -34.48
N PHE A 325 -13.51 -15.78 -34.78
CA PHE A 325 -14.28 -14.58 -35.06
C PHE A 325 -14.99 -14.72 -36.41
N ARG A 326 -16.33 -14.83 -36.37
CA ARG A 326 -17.21 -14.64 -37.53
C ARG A 326 -17.42 -13.14 -37.73
N ASN A 327 -16.99 -12.65 -38.90
CA ASN A 327 -17.41 -11.42 -39.59
C ASN A 327 -18.18 -10.38 -38.75
N PHE A 328 -17.46 -9.40 -38.21
CA PHE A 328 -18.04 -8.07 -37.99
C PHE A 328 -17.50 -7.13 -39.07
N ARG A 329 -18.40 -6.73 -39.97
CA ARG A 329 -18.25 -5.50 -40.76
C ARG A 329 -18.58 -4.36 -39.81
N ASP A 330 -17.58 -3.61 -39.38
CA ASP A 330 -17.69 -2.16 -39.35
C ASP A 330 -16.32 -1.49 -39.16
N ARG A 331 -16.31 -0.22 -39.54
CA ARG A 331 -15.21 0.55 -40.11
C ARG A 331 -14.07 0.85 -39.15
N ASP A 332 -12.93 1.17 -39.75
CA ASP A 332 -11.79 1.89 -39.18
C ASP A 332 -10.67 1.10 -38.50
N HIS A 333 -10.15 0.03 -39.13
CA HIS A 333 -8.73 -0.34 -38.96
C HIS A 333 -8.13 -0.69 -40.34
N GLN A 334 -7.27 0.18 -40.87
CA GLN A 334 -6.54 -0.05 -42.12
C GLN A 334 -5.45 -1.10 -41.91
N HIS A 335 -5.67 -2.33 -42.38
CA HIS A 335 -4.60 -3.33 -42.50
C HIS A 335 -3.80 -3.08 -43.79
N PHE A 336 -2.57 -2.58 -43.65
CA PHE A 336 -1.63 -2.45 -44.77
C PHE A 336 -1.01 -3.82 -45.08
N CYS A 337 -1.36 -4.40 -46.23
CA CYS A 337 -0.65 -5.54 -46.81
C CYS A 337 0.24 -5.02 -47.96
N ARG A 338 1.57 -4.96 -47.76
CA ARG A 338 2.53 -4.65 -48.85
C ARG A 338 3.06 -5.94 -49.46
N CYS A 339 2.68 -6.18 -50.72
CA CYS A 339 3.27 -7.23 -51.54
C CYS A 339 4.56 -6.68 -52.18
N ASN A 340 5.73 -7.19 -51.77
CA ASN A 340 6.99 -6.86 -52.44
C ASN A 340 7.10 -7.71 -53.71
N GLN A 341 6.79 -7.13 -54.86
CA GLN A 341 7.22 -7.71 -56.14
C GLN A 341 8.70 -7.38 -56.33
N ASN A 342 9.55 -8.40 -56.21
CA ASN A 342 10.87 -8.36 -56.82
C ASN A 342 11.23 -9.74 -57.37
N LYS A 343 11.09 -9.82 -58.70
CA LYS A 343 11.46 -10.85 -59.68
C LYS A 343 10.76 -12.20 -59.61
#